data_AF-A0AAE0ULW7-F1
#
_entry.id   AF-A0AAE0ULW7-F1
#
_cell.length_a   1.000
_cell.length_b   1.000
_cell.length_c   1.000
_cell.angle_alpha   90.00
_cell.angle_beta   90.00
_cell.angle_gamma   90.00
#
_symmetry.space_group_name_H-M   'P 1'
#
loop_
_entity.id
_entity.type
_entity.pdbx_description
1 polymer ?
#
loop_
_entity_poly.entity_id
_entity_poly.type
_entity_poly.pdbx_seq_one_letter_code
_entity_poly.pdbx_strand_id
1 'polypeptide(L)'
;MNGAMYHEILSKNLLPSARALKMKRGWVFQHDHDPKHTARATKEWLRKKHFKVLEWPSQSPDLNPIENLWRELKIRVAQRQPQNITALEEICMEEWAKLPATVCKNLVVTYRTLMPDGTFTTQRIRIEVPKVDAVFVGTGDLFAAMLLAWTHHYPTDLKMACEKTFSVMHHVIQRTISYAFEMAGPGKKPSPAQLELRMIQSKADIEDPAIVMEATVL
;
A
#
# COMPACT_ATOMS: atom_id res chain seq x y z
N MET A 1 -20.66 -6.17 9.39
CA MET A 1 -20.19 -5.69 10.72
C MET A 1 -20.37 -4.17 10.78
N ASN A 2 -20.99 -3.64 11.85
CA ASN A 2 -21.15 -2.20 12.06
C ASN A 2 -20.19 -1.68 13.16
N GLY A 3 -20.23 -0.38 13.47
CA GLY A 3 -19.35 0.23 14.48
C GLY A 3 -19.51 -0.33 15.89
N ALA A 4 -20.73 -0.66 16.32
CA ALA A 4 -20.98 -1.23 17.64
C ALA A 4 -20.37 -2.64 17.79
N MET A 5 -20.57 -3.49 16.78
CA MET A 5 -19.94 -4.81 16.71
C MET A 5 -18.41 -4.69 16.70
N TYR A 6 -17.86 -3.68 16.02
CA TYR A 6 -16.42 -3.43 16.01
C TYR A 6 -15.90 -3.08 17.41
N HIS A 7 -16.60 -2.22 18.17
CA HIS A 7 -16.23 -1.88 19.55
C HIS A 7 -16.27 -3.10 20.46
N GLU A 8 -17.26 -3.96 20.29
CA GLU A 8 -17.39 -5.20 21.06
C GLU A 8 -16.22 -6.15 20.78
N ILE A 9 -15.86 -6.35 19.50
CA ILE A 9 -14.71 -7.18 19.10
C ILE A 9 -13.42 -6.64 19.71
N LEU A 10 -13.17 -5.33 19.62
CA LEU A 10 -11.97 -4.74 20.21
C LEU A 10 -11.96 -4.86 21.73
N SER A 11 -13.10 -4.64 22.38
CA SER A 11 -13.24 -4.75 23.84
C SER A 11 -12.93 -6.16 24.33
N LYS A 12 -13.42 -7.18 23.61
CA LYS A 12 -13.27 -8.59 23.97
C LYS A 12 -11.86 -9.11 23.67
N ASN A 13 -11.24 -8.67 22.58
CA ASN A 13 -10.05 -9.35 22.04
C ASN A 13 -8.75 -8.54 22.16
N LEU A 14 -8.78 -7.21 22.02
CA LEU A 14 -7.55 -6.44 21.80
C LEU A 14 -6.57 -6.52 22.98
N LEU A 15 -7.04 -6.25 24.21
CA LEU A 15 -6.20 -6.32 25.40
C LEU A 15 -5.78 -7.76 25.76
N PRO A 16 -6.67 -8.77 25.72
CA PRO A 16 -6.27 -10.16 25.88
C PRO A 16 -5.20 -10.60 24.87
N SER A 17 -5.34 -10.24 23.59
CA SER A 17 -4.33 -10.55 22.56
C SER A 17 -2.99 -9.89 22.86
N ALA A 18 -2.96 -8.60 23.22
CA ALA A 18 -1.72 -7.91 23.56
C ALA A 18 -0.99 -8.56 24.77
N ARG A 19 -1.77 -9.04 25.77
CA ARG A 19 -1.23 -9.76 26.93
C ARG A 19 -0.70 -11.14 26.56
N ALA A 20 -1.46 -11.91 25.77
CA ALA A 20 -1.05 -13.23 25.29
C ALA A 20 0.24 -13.17 24.45
N LEU A 21 0.37 -12.12 23.63
CA LEU A 21 1.57 -11.83 22.84
C LEU A 21 2.73 -11.22 23.66
N LYS A 22 2.56 -11.03 24.98
CA LYS A 22 3.55 -10.44 25.89
C LYS A 22 4.07 -9.08 25.38
N MET A 23 3.18 -8.27 24.79
CA MET A 23 3.56 -6.97 24.24
C MET A 23 4.05 -6.05 25.36
N LYS A 24 5.20 -5.41 25.14
CA LYS A 24 5.77 -4.44 26.08
C LYS A 24 4.91 -3.17 26.13
N ARG A 25 5.14 -2.34 27.15
CA ARG A 25 4.55 -0.99 27.22
C ARG A 25 4.87 -0.21 25.94
N GLY A 26 3.92 0.62 25.50
CA GLY A 26 4.09 1.48 24.32
C GLY A 26 3.75 0.84 22.98
N TRP A 27 3.09 -0.33 22.97
CA TRP A 27 2.53 -0.89 21.74
C TRP A 27 1.51 0.07 21.09
N VAL A 28 1.43 0.01 19.76
CA VAL A 28 0.58 0.86 18.95
C VAL A 28 -0.43 -0.02 18.21
N PHE A 29 -1.70 0.35 18.27
CA PHE A 29 -2.79 -0.28 17.54
C PHE A 29 -2.83 0.25 16.10
N GLN A 30 -2.90 -0.63 15.11
CA GLN A 30 -3.11 -0.25 13.71
C GLN A 30 -4.45 -0.81 13.23
N HIS A 31 -5.16 -0.01 12.44
CA HIS A 31 -6.33 -0.41 11.66
C HIS A 31 -6.41 0.41 10.37
N ASP A 32 -7.16 -0.06 9.39
CA ASP A 32 -7.36 0.65 8.12
C ASP A 32 -8.33 1.85 8.27
N HIS A 33 -8.54 2.56 7.17
CA HIS A 33 -9.43 3.72 7.07
C HIS A 33 -10.91 3.37 6.77
N ASP A 34 -11.37 2.15 7.05
CA ASP A 34 -12.79 1.80 6.88
C ASP A 34 -13.67 2.85 7.63
N PRO A 35 -14.79 3.32 7.04
CA PRO A 35 -15.67 4.32 7.65
C PRO A 35 -16.05 4.01 9.10
N LYS A 36 -16.22 2.73 9.48
CA LYS A 36 -16.56 2.36 10.86
C LYS A 36 -15.38 2.52 11.83
N HIS A 37 -14.15 2.40 11.35
CA HIS A 37 -12.92 2.58 12.13
C HIS A 37 -12.60 4.06 12.35
N THR A 38 -12.92 4.89 11.35
CA THR A 38 -12.60 6.33 11.33
C THR A 38 -13.76 7.21 11.82
N ALA A 39 -14.95 6.64 12.03
CA ALA A 39 -16.10 7.30 12.63
C ALA A 39 -15.74 8.01 13.94
N ARG A 40 -16.33 9.20 14.17
CA ARG A 40 -16.08 10.01 15.37
C ARG A 40 -16.24 9.21 16.66
N ALA A 41 -17.31 8.43 16.76
CA ALA A 41 -17.59 7.58 17.92
C ALA A 41 -16.47 6.55 18.18
N THR A 42 -15.90 5.95 17.13
CA THR A 42 -14.80 4.99 17.26
C THR A 42 -13.50 5.67 17.70
N LYS A 43 -13.17 6.82 17.11
CA LYS A 43 -12.00 7.63 17.53
C LYS A 43 -12.10 8.05 19.00
N GLU A 44 -13.26 8.52 19.43
CA GLU A 44 -13.52 8.90 20.83
C GLU A 44 -13.43 7.70 21.78
N TRP A 45 -13.97 6.55 21.38
CA TRP A 45 -13.91 5.32 22.18
C TRP A 45 -12.46 4.85 22.36
N LEU A 46 -11.66 4.81 21.29
CA LEU A 46 -10.24 4.43 21.34
C LEU A 46 -9.44 5.38 22.24
N ARG A 47 -9.71 6.69 22.14
CA ARG A 47 -9.11 7.72 23.01
C ARG A 47 -9.47 7.51 24.48
N LYS A 48 -10.74 7.24 24.80
CA LYS A 48 -11.21 6.98 26.18
C LYS A 48 -10.59 5.72 26.78
N LYS A 49 -10.29 4.72 25.94
CA LYS A 49 -9.59 3.48 26.34
C LYS A 49 -8.07 3.64 26.40
N HIS A 50 -7.53 4.82 26.11
CA HIS A 50 -6.10 5.12 26.10
C HIS A 50 -5.29 4.26 25.12
N PHE A 51 -5.89 3.84 24.00
CA PHE A 51 -5.15 3.16 22.94
C PHE A 51 -4.39 4.17 22.08
N LYS A 52 -3.09 3.92 21.88
CA LYS A 52 -2.29 4.64 20.90
C LYS A 52 -2.57 4.04 19.52
N VAL A 53 -3.11 4.82 18.60
CA VAL A 53 -3.46 4.39 17.24
C VAL A 53 -2.41 4.90 16.26
N LEU A 54 -1.98 4.04 15.33
CA LEU A 54 -1.08 4.40 14.25
C LEU A 54 -1.84 5.22 13.20
N GLU A 55 -1.28 6.37 12.80
CA GLU A 55 -1.79 7.10 11.64
C GLU A 55 -1.56 6.26 10.37
N TRP A 56 -2.62 6.12 9.57
CA TRP A 56 -2.61 5.25 8.38
C TRP A 56 -3.01 6.06 7.15
N PRO A 57 -2.41 5.85 5.97
CA PRO A 57 -2.92 6.47 4.74
C PRO A 57 -4.21 5.79 4.28
N SER A 58 -5.12 6.57 3.69
CA SER A 58 -6.33 6.05 3.04
C SER A 58 -5.96 5.18 1.83
N GLN A 59 -6.79 4.16 1.54
CA GLN A 59 -6.66 3.31 0.34
C GLN A 59 -5.28 2.64 0.17
N SER A 60 -4.65 2.24 1.26
CA SER A 60 -3.36 1.53 1.23
C SER A 60 -3.46 0.13 1.85
N PRO A 61 -4.21 -0.81 1.22
CA PRO A 61 -4.27 -2.19 1.70
C PRO A 61 -2.90 -2.87 1.59
N ASP A 62 -2.12 -2.55 0.55
CA ASP A 62 -0.77 -3.12 0.32
C ASP A 62 0.23 -2.77 1.43
N LEU A 63 -0.04 -1.69 2.15
CA LEU A 63 0.77 -1.30 3.29
C LEU A 63 0.42 -2.14 4.53
N ASN A 64 -0.73 -2.81 4.61
CA ASN A 64 -1.12 -3.49 5.84
C ASN A 64 -0.50 -4.91 5.89
N PRO A 65 0.43 -5.20 6.82
CA PRO A 65 1.08 -6.52 6.88
C PRO A 65 0.10 -7.68 7.11
N ILE A 66 -1.11 -7.40 7.65
CA ILE A 66 -2.13 -8.42 7.83
C ILE A 66 -2.65 -8.98 6.50
N GLU A 67 -2.61 -8.22 5.40
CA GLU A 67 -3.04 -8.70 4.08
C GLU A 67 -2.14 -9.83 3.58
N ASN A 68 -0.83 -9.73 3.85
CA ASN A 68 0.12 -10.81 3.55
C ASN A 68 -0.15 -12.05 4.40
N LEU A 69 -0.54 -11.87 5.68
CA LEU A 69 -0.91 -12.97 6.55
C LEU A 69 -2.22 -13.63 6.10
N TRP A 70 -3.20 -12.84 5.65
CA TRP A 70 -4.44 -13.35 5.07
C TRP A 70 -4.20 -14.12 3.78
N ARG A 71 -3.28 -13.66 2.92
CA ARG A 71 -2.88 -14.40 1.71
C ARG A 71 -2.33 -15.77 2.06
N GLU A 72 -1.40 -15.85 3.00
CA GLU A 72 -0.82 -17.12 3.46
C GLU A 72 -1.90 -18.06 4.04
N LEU A 73 -2.78 -17.55 4.90
CA LEU A 73 -3.87 -18.33 5.47
C LEU A 73 -4.80 -18.87 4.37
N LYS A 74 -5.19 -18.03 3.40
CA LYS A 74 -6.07 -18.43 2.29
C LYS A 74 -5.45 -19.56 1.47
N ILE A 75 -4.13 -19.52 1.21
CA ILE A 75 -3.42 -20.59 0.49
C ILE A 75 -3.52 -21.91 1.25
N ARG A 76 -3.25 -21.90 2.57
CA ARG A 76 -3.33 -23.10 3.42
C ARG A 76 -4.73 -23.67 3.53
N VAL A 77 -5.73 -22.79 3.72
CA VAL A 77 -7.14 -23.17 3.77
C VAL A 77 -7.59 -23.76 2.43
N ALA A 78 -7.20 -23.17 1.30
CA ALA A 78 -7.54 -23.65 -0.02
C ALA A 78 -6.98 -25.04 -0.32
N GLN A 79 -5.76 -25.35 0.16
CA GLN A 79 -5.16 -26.69 0.02
C GLN A 79 -5.98 -27.78 0.71
N ARG A 80 -6.74 -27.44 1.76
CA ARG A 80 -7.60 -28.39 2.49
C ARG A 80 -9.01 -28.54 1.92
N GLN A 81 -9.35 -27.75 0.91
CA GLN A 81 -10.61 -27.85 0.16
C GLN A 81 -11.85 -27.99 1.06
N PRO A 82 -12.15 -27.00 1.94
CA PRO A 82 -13.33 -27.03 2.79
C PRO A 82 -14.61 -27.14 1.96
N GLN A 83 -15.52 -28.03 2.36
CA GLN A 83 -16.75 -28.34 1.59
C GLN A 83 -17.99 -27.57 2.08
N ASN A 84 -17.91 -26.94 3.25
CA ASN A 84 -19.00 -26.16 3.84
C ASN A 84 -18.44 -25.11 4.83
N ILE A 85 -19.32 -24.23 5.32
CA ILE A 85 -18.94 -23.12 6.19
C ILE A 85 -18.38 -23.61 7.54
N THR A 86 -18.93 -24.67 8.13
CA THR A 86 -18.44 -25.23 9.39
C THR A 86 -17.01 -25.76 9.23
N ALA A 87 -16.78 -26.56 8.18
CA ALA A 87 -15.44 -27.06 7.85
C ALA A 87 -14.47 -25.92 7.54
N LEU A 88 -14.93 -24.87 6.84
CA LEU A 88 -14.13 -23.68 6.57
C LEU A 88 -13.72 -22.97 7.86
N GLU A 89 -14.63 -22.82 8.82
CA GLU A 89 -14.36 -22.18 10.10
C GLU A 89 -13.33 -22.98 10.92
N GLU A 90 -13.54 -24.29 11.06
CA GLU A 90 -12.61 -25.19 11.76
C GLU A 90 -11.22 -25.17 11.12
N ILE A 91 -11.16 -25.30 9.79
CA ILE A 91 -9.90 -25.27 9.03
C ILE A 91 -9.20 -23.91 9.20
N CYS A 92 -9.93 -22.79 9.15
CA CYS A 92 -9.35 -21.47 9.38
C CYS A 92 -8.70 -21.38 10.77
N MET A 93 -9.38 -21.86 11.82
CA MET A 93 -8.86 -21.84 13.19
C MET A 93 -7.61 -22.72 13.33
N GLU A 94 -7.64 -23.93 12.77
CA GLU A 94 -6.51 -24.86 12.79
C GLU A 94 -5.29 -24.31 12.05
N GLU A 95 -5.47 -23.81 10.83
CA GLU A 95 -4.36 -23.26 10.04
C GLU A 95 -3.82 -21.97 10.65
N TRP A 96 -4.68 -21.12 11.22
CA TRP A 96 -4.25 -19.94 11.96
C TRP A 96 -3.36 -20.31 13.16
N ALA A 97 -3.74 -21.33 13.94
CA ALA A 97 -2.96 -21.79 15.08
C ALA A 97 -1.59 -22.38 14.68
N LYS A 98 -1.46 -22.91 13.45
CA LYS A 98 -0.21 -23.46 12.91
C LYS A 98 0.71 -22.38 12.33
N LEU A 99 0.24 -21.15 12.11
CA LEU A 99 1.08 -20.09 11.54
C LEU A 99 2.22 -19.76 12.52
N PRO A 100 3.49 -19.97 12.12
CA PRO A 100 4.59 -19.75 13.03
C PRO A 100 4.78 -18.24 13.26
N ALA A 101 5.12 -17.88 14.49
CA ALA A 101 5.37 -16.48 14.87
C ALA A 101 6.46 -15.81 14.02
N THR A 102 7.34 -16.60 13.40
CA THR A 102 8.36 -16.13 12.45
C THR A 102 7.77 -15.52 11.19
N VAL A 103 6.63 -16.01 10.68
CA VAL A 103 5.92 -15.41 9.54
C VAL A 103 5.47 -14.00 9.91
N CYS A 104 4.79 -13.85 11.04
CA CYS A 104 4.36 -12.54 11.55
C CYS A 104 5.55 -11.61 11.79
N LYS A 105 6.64 -12.12 12.39
CA LYS A 105 7.87 -11.35 12.63
C LYS A 105 8.50 -10.87 11.32
N ASN A 106 8.64 -11.76 10.34
CA ASN A 106 9.25 -11.43 9.06
C ASN A 106 8.44 -10.38 8.31
N LEU A 107 7.10 -10.48 8.29
CA LEU A 107 6.23 -9.48 7.67
C LEU A 107 6.38 -8.09 8.29
N VAL A 108 6.64 -8.02 9.60
CA VAL A 108 6.88 -6.76 10.30
C VAL A 108 8.32 -6.26 10.10
N VAL A 109 9.30 -7.17 10.00
CA VAL A 109 10.72 -6.83 9.80
C VAL A 109 10.98 -6.39 8.37
N THR A 110 10.43 -7.05 7.34
CA THR A 110 10.57 -6.68 5.93
C THR A 110 9.92 -5.34 5.59
N TYR A 111 9.05 -4.84 6.48
CA TYR A 111 8.60 -3.45 6.46
C TYR A 111 9.73 -2.43 6.69
N ARG A 112 10.91 -2.89 7.09
CA ARG A 112 12.14 -2.13 7.26
C ARG A 112 13.22 -2.75 6.41
N THR A 113 13.78 -2.00 5.47
CA THR A 113 14.93 -2.47 4.69
C THR A 113 16.09 -2.76 5.63
N LEU A 114 16.61 -3.99 5.58
CA LEU A 114 17.80 -4.40 6.32
C LEU A 114 19.03 -4.01 5.50
N MET A 115 19.87 -3.14 6.07
CA MET A 115 21.14 -2.79 5.46
C MET A 115 22.20 -3.90 5.72
N PRO A 116 23.25 -4.03 4.90
CA PRO A 116 24.29 -5.04 5.07
C PRO A 116 25.04 -4.98 6.42
N ASP A 117 25.03 -3.82 7.08
CA ASP A 117 25.61 -3.60 8.41
C ASP A 117 24.70 -4.01 9.57
N GLY A 118 23.54 -4.60 9.27
CA GLY A 118 22.55 -5.04 10.25
C GLY A 118 21.68 -3.90 10.80
N THR A 119 21.83 -2.67 10.31
CA THR A 119 20.96 -1.56 10.68
C THR A 119 19.66 -1.57 9.87
N PHE A 120 18.60 -1.04 10.50
CA PHE A 120 17.31 -0.86 9.84
C PHE A 120 17.13 0.60 9.51
N THR A 121 16.97 0.92 8.22
CA THR A 121 16.55 2.27 7.81
C THR A 121 15.20 2.15 7.12
N THR A 122 14.17 2.75 7.72
CA THR A 122 12.90 2.97 7.02
C THR A 122 12.93 4.39 6.51
N GLN A 123 13.19 4.57 5.22
CA GLN A 123 12.96 5.86 4.57
C GLN A 123 11.50 5.90 4.14
N ARG A 124 10.76 6.90 4.62
CA ARG A 124 9.41 7.19 4.14
C ARG A 124 9.51 8.34 3.17
N ILE A 125 8.88 8.18 2.02
CA ILE A 125 8.87 9.18 0.97
C ILE A 125 7.42 9.55 0.68
N ARG A 126 7.15 10.85 0.67
CA ARG A 126 5.88 11.40 0.20
C ARG A 126 6.12 12.08 -1.13
N ILE A 127 5.23 11.81 -2.09
CA ILE A 127 5.19 12.52 -3.37
C ILE A 127 3.75 12.96 -3.58
N GLU A 128 3.57 14.24 -3.91
CA GLU A 128 2.27 14.81 -4.24
C GLU A 128 2.08 14.76 -5.75
N VAL A 129 1.21 13.87 -6.22
CA VAL A 129 0.94 13.70 -7.65
C VAL A 129 -0.38 14.39 -7.99
N PRO A 130 -0.40 15.38 -8.90
CA PRO A 130 -1.62 16.03 -9.35
C PRO A 130 -2.58 15.02 -9.96
N LYS A 131 -3.86 15.10 -9.59
CA LYS A 131 -4.89 14.26 -10.19
C LYS A 131 -5.11 14.65 -11.64
N VAL A 132 -5.16 13.65 -12.51
CA VAL A 132 -5.46 13.79 -13.93
C VAL A 132 -6.87 13.27 -14.20
N ASP A 133 -7.66 14.01 -14.98
CA ASP A 133 -9.01 13.61 -15.40
C ASP A 133 -8.98 12.72 -16.66
N ALA A 134 -8.23 11.61 -16.59
CA ALA A 134 -8.14 10.60 -17.63
C ALA A 134 -7.75 9.25 -17.04
N VAL A 135 -8.19 8.16 -17.69
CA VAL A 135 -7.81 6.79 -17.33
C VAL A 135 -6.86 6.26 -18.40
N PHE A 136 -5.69 5.82 -17.96
CA PHE A 136 -4.66 5.27 -18.85
C PHE A 136 -4.53 3.76 -18.62
N VAL A 137 -4.14 3.04 -19.66
CA VAL A 137 -3.75 1.63 -19.57
C VAL A 137 -2.22 1.57 -19.67
N GLY A 138 -1.58 0.71 -18.86
CA GLY A 138 -0.12 0.50 -18.89
C GLY A 138 0.71 1.43 -17.98
N THR A 139 0.09 2.36 -17.24
CA THR A 139 0.82 3.23 -16.29
C THR A 139 1.44 2.46 -15.13
N GLY A 140 0.81 1.36 -14.71
CA GLY A 140 1.37 0.46 -13.69
C GLY A 140 2.66 -0.22 -14.15
N ASP A 141 2.68 -0.70 -15.41
CA ASP A 141 3.86 -1.35 -15.99
C ASP A 141 5.00 -0.34 -16.16
N LEU A 142 4.68 0.86 -16.67
CA LEU A 142 5.66 1.94 -16.78
C LEU A 142 6.21 2.33 -15.40
N PHE A 143 5.36 2.50 -14.40
CA PHE A 143 5.78 2.83 -13.04
C PHE A 143 6.73 1.75 -12.48
N ALA A 144 6.35 0.47 -12.59
CA ALA A 144 7.17 -0.62 -12.08
C ALA A 144 8.53 -0.70 -12.79
N ALA A 145 8.55 -0.55 -14.12
CA ALA A 145 9.77 -0.54 -14.91
C ALA A 145 10.69 0.63 -14.54
N MET A 146 10.14 1.84 -14.41
CA MET A 146 10.90 3.03 -14.06
C MET A 146 11.41 2.99 -12.62
N LEU A 147 10.58 2.56 -11.67
CA LEU A 147 11.01 2.41 -10.28
C LEU A 147 12.14 1.40 -10.17
N LEU A 148 12.04 0.27 -10.86
CA LEU A 148 13.11 -0.74 -10.90
C LEU A 148 14.40 -0.19 -11.52
N ALA A 149 14.30 0.48 -12.67
CA ALA A 149 15.46 1.07 -13.34
C ALA A 149 16.16 2.12 -12.45
N TRP A 150 15.40 3.07 -11.90
CA TRP A 150 15.98 4.16 -11.12
C TRP A 150 16.47 3.70 -9.74
N THR A 151 15.85 2.70 -9.11
CA THR A 151 16.41 2.10 -7.88
C THR A 151 17.68 1.31 -8.15
N HIS A 152 17.86 0.75 -9.35
CA HIS A 152 19.14 0.16 -9.75
C HIS A 152 20.23 1.22 -9.95
N HIS A 153 19.91 2.35 -10.58
CA HIS A 153 20.85 3.45 -10.76
C HIS A 153 21.19 4.19 -9.46
N TYR A 154 20.25 4.25 -8.52
CA TYR A 154 20.37 4.95 -7.24
C TYR A 154 20.09 4.00 -6.05
N PRO A 155 20.96 2.99 -5.80
CA PRO A 155 20.69 1.92 -4.84
C PRO A 155 20.61 2.39 -3.38
N THR A 156 21.18 3.56 -3.07
CA THR A 156 21.19 4.14 -1.72
C THR A 156 20.39 5.45 -1.62
N ASP A 157 19.79 5.90 -2.72
CA ASP A 157 19.04 7.16 -2.78
C ASP A 157 17.65 6.91 -3.35
N LEU A 158 16.79 6.33 -2.51
CA LEU A 158 15.40 6.03 -2.87
C LEU A 158 14.62 7.32 -3.16
N LYS A 159 14.99 8.46 -2.54
CA LYS A 159 14.40 9.77 -2.84
C LYS A 159 14.61 10.11 -4.32
N MET A 160 15.85 10.12 -4.78
CA MET A 160 16.18 10.41 -6.18
C MET A 160 15.53 9.39 -7.13
N ALA A 161 15.56 8.11 -6.77
CA ALA A 161 14.92 7.07 -7.58
C ALA A 161 13.42 7.33 -7.76
N CYS A 162 12.72 7.70 -6.68
CA CYS A 162 11.30 8.04 -6.74
C CYS A 162 11.04 9.34 -7.52
N GLU A 163 11.82 10.40 -7.31
CA GLU A 163 11.66 11.68 -8.04
C GLU A 163 11.84 11.49 -9.55
N LYS A 164 12.87 10.75 -9.97
CA LYS A 164 13.08 10.38 -11.37
C LYS A 164 11.88 9.57 -11.89
N THR A 165 11.47 8.52 -11.18
CA THR A 165 10.31 7.67 -11.57
C THR A 165 9.04 8.48 -11.78
N PHE A 166 8.66 9.32 -10.81
CA PHE A 166 7.43 10.10 -10.91
C PHE A 166 7.54 11.26 -11.93
N SER A 167 8.75 11.78 -12.17
CA SER A 167 8.97 12.77 -13.22
C SER A 167 8.82 12.14 -14.62
N VAL A 168 9.32 10.92 -14.86
CA VAL A 168 9.04 10.17 -16.10
C VAL A 168 7.53 10.03 -16.28
N MET A 169 6.83 9.55 -15.24
CA MET A 169 5.38 9.36 -15.28
C MET A 169 4.66 10.66 -15.62
N HIS A 170 5.05 11.77 -15.01
CA HIS A 170 4.48 13.09 -15.29
C HIS A 170 4.65 13.48 -16.77
N HIS A 171 5.88 13.42 -17.29
CA HIS A 171 6.17 13.80 -18.68
C HIS A 171 5.42 12.93 -19.68
N VAL A 172 5.43 11.61 -19.48
CA VAL A 172 4.71 10.66 -20.36
C VAL A 172 3.22 10.90 -20.33
N ILE A 173 2.64 11.10 -19.14
CA ILE A 173 1.20 11.34 -18.98
C ILE A 173 0.80 12.67 -19.61
N GLN A 174 1.51 13.77 -19.33
CA GLN A 174 1.23 15.08 -19.93
C GLN A 174 1.32 15.04 -21.45
N ARG A 175 2.38 14.44 -22.01
CA ARG A 175 2.51 14.28 -23.47
C ARG A 175 1.37 13.46 -24.07
N THR A 176 0.97 12.39 -23.38
CA THR A 176 -0.14 11.54 -23.83
C THR A 176 -1.46 12.31 -23.83
N ILE A 177 -1.75 13.09 -22.78
CA ILE A 177 -2.95 13.94 -22.67
C ILE A 177 -2.98 14.97 -23.78
N SER A 178 -1.90 15.75 -23.94
CA SER A 178 -1.83 16.81 -24.94
C SER A 178 -2.12 16.26 -26.33
N TYR A 179 -1.48 15.15 -26.69
CA TYR A 179 -1.72 14.45 -27.95
C TYR A 179 -3.16 13.95 -28.08
N ALA A 180 -3.70 13.32 -27.03
CA ALA A 180 -5.03 12.71 -27.05
C ALA A 180 -6.13 13.76 -27.25
N PHE A 181 -6.05 14.90 -26.54
CA PHE A 181 -7.01 16.00 -26.67
C PHE A 181 -6.89 16.74 -28.01
N GLU A 182 -5.67 16.90 -28.53
CA GLU A 182 -5.45 17.47 -29.87
C GLU A 182 -6.10 16.60 -30.94
N MET A 183 -5.94 15.26 -30.86
CA MET A 183 -6.55 14.32 -31.80
C MET A 183 -8.06 14.16 -31.64
N ALA A 184 -8.60 14.30 -30.42
CA ALA A 184 -10.03 14.24 -30.18
C ALA A 184 -10.76 15.48 -30.75
N GLY A 185 -10.10 16.63 -30.72
CA GLY A 185 -10.64 17.90 -31.15
C GLY A 185 -11.46 18.62 -30.06
N PRO A 186 -11.82 19.90 -30.28
CA PRO A 186 -12.41 20.75 -29.26
C PRO A 186 -13.70 20.19 -28.67
N GLY A 187 -13.79 20.14 -27.34
CA GLY A 187 -14.99 19.71 -26.61
C GLY A 187 -15.27 18.20 -26.64
N LYS A 188 -14.41 17.39 -27.26
CA LYS A 188 -14.56 15.94 -27.33
C LYS A 188 -13.62 15.25 -26.33
N LYS A 189 -14.11 14.16 -25.74
CA LYS A 189 -13.29 13.28 -24.88
C LYS A 189 -12.43 12.36 -25.77
N PRO A 190 -11.14 12.17 -25.44
CA PRO A 190 -10.30 11.23 -26.18
C PRO A 190 -10.80 9.79 -26.07
N SER A 191 -10.59 9.01 -27.13
CA SER A 191 -10.86 7.58 -27.14
C SER A 191 -9.78 6.80 -26.38
N PRO A 192 -10.05 5.55 -25.95
CA PRO A 192 -9.03 4.72 -25.31
C PRO A 192 -7.75 4.54 -26.13
N ALA A 193 -7.87 4.40 -27.46
CA ALA A 193 -6.71 4.28 -28.35
C ALA A 193 -5.88 5.58 -28.41
N GLN A 194 -6.52 6.75 -28.26
CA GLN A 194 -5.82 8.04 -28.19
C GLN A 194 -5.09 8.24 -26.85
N LEU A 195 -5.52 7.52 -25.80
CA LEU A 195 -4.92 7.55 -24.46
C LEU A 195 -3.84 6.48 -24.25
N GLU A 196 -3.42 5.78 -25.30
CA GLU A 196 -2.24 4.91 -25.22
C GLU A 196 -0.97 5.72 -24.95
N LEU A 197 -0.16 5.21 -24.00
CA LEU A 197 1.02 5.92 -23.53
C LEU A 197 2.01 6.20 -24.65
N ARG A 198 2.40 7.46 -24.79
CA ARG A 198 3.33 7.95 -25.81
C ARG A 198 4.79 7.69 -25.40
N MET A 199 5.12 6.43 -25.12
CA MET A 199 6.44 6.03 -24.59
C MET A 199 7.58 6.34 -25.56
N ILE A 200 7.41 6.00 -26.85
CA ILE A 200 8.43 6.24 -27.88
C ILE A 200 8.72 7.75 -28.01
N GLN A 201 7.66 8.57 -28.01
CA GLN A 201 7.79 10.03 -28.09
C GLN A 201 8.34 10.65 -26.80
N SER A 202 8.34 9.88 -25.71
CA SER A 202 8.86 10.29 -24.40
C SER A 202 10.21 9.69 -24.08
N LYS A 203 10.91 9.09 -25.06
CA LYS A 203 12.20 8.41 -24.85
C LYS A 203 13.21 9.28 -24.09
N ALA A 204 13.36 10.54 -24.48
CA ALA A 204 14.31 11.45 -23.84
C ALA A 204 13.97 11.65 -22.35
N ASP A 205 12.69 11.83 -22.02
CA ASP A 205 12.25 11.98 -20.63
C ASP A 205 12.32 10.67 -19.85
N ILE A 206 12.25 9.52 -20.52
CA ILE A 206 12.43 8.20 -19.89
C ILE A 206 13.90 7.97 -19.53
N GLU A 207 14.82 8.36 -20.42
CA GLU A 207 16.26 8.13 -20.24
C GLU A 207 16.91 9.15 -19.31
N ASP A 208 16.52 10.43 -19.40
CA ASP A 208 17.00 11.48 -18.50
C ASP A 208 15.89 12.48 -18.17
N PRO A 209 14.99 12.14 -17.23
CA PRO A 209 13.88 13.01 -16.86
C PRO A 209 14.40 14.24 -16.10
N ALA A 210 13.96 15.42 -16.55
CA ALA A 210 13.98 16.62 -15.71
C ALA A 210 13.08 16.40 -14.50
N ILE A 211 13.58 16.71 -13.30
CA ILE A 211 12.84 16.55 -12.05
C ILE A 211 11.73 17.60 -11.98
N VAL A 212 10.49 17.14 -12.04
CA VAL A 212 9.27 17.96 -11.93
C VAL A 212 8.36 17.48 -10.80
N MET A 213 8.65 16.32 -10.24
CA MET A 213 7.98 15.75 -9.08
C MET A 213 8.99 15.62 -7.95
N GLU A 214 8.86 16.48 -6.94
CA GLU A 214 9.71 16.45 -5.76
C GLU A 214 9.14 15.51 -4.69
N ALA A 215 10.06 14.85 -4.01
CA ALA A 215 9.75 13.89 -2.98
C ALA A 215 10.23 14.39 -1.62
N THR A 216 9.37 14.31 -0.61
CA THR A 216 9.71 14.68 0.76
C THR A 216 10.06 13.43 1.55
N VAL A 217 11.25 13.40 2.13
CA VAL A 217 11.64 12.38 3.12
C VAL A 217 10.95 12.71 4.44
N LEU A 218 10.21 11.76 5.00
CA LEU A 218 9.45 11.89 6.25
C LEU A 218 10.17 11.25 7.44
#